data_AF-A0A0I9Y158-F1
#
_entry.id   AF-A0A0I9Y158-F1
#
_cell.length_a   1.000
_cell.length_b   1.000
_cell.length_c   1.000
_cell.angle_alpha   90.00
_cell.angle_beta   90.00
_cell.angle_gamma   90.00
#
_symmetry.space_group_name_H-M   'P 1'
#
loop_
_entity.id
_entity.type
_entity.pdbx_description
1 polymer ?
#
loop_
_entity_poly.entity_id
_entity_poly.type
_entity_poly.pdbx_seq_one_letter_code
_entity_poly.pdbx_strand_id
1 'polypeptide(L)'
;MAQSIPKTVKQWTIPSRDGKDFSGLKFSEESVPELGDGQVLVKIQGASLNYRDLILPLGKYPFPAKDGVVPGSDGAGTVLAVGKNVTRFRPGDKVVTLFNQGHIGGSLDQLSIQTGLGGVTDGTFRTIGAFDEHGLVPMPSNLDFHEAATLTCAGLTAWNGLYGLEGKKLLPGQWVLTQGTGGVSIFAVQFAKAAGAKVIATTSSAEKAKLLEKLGADHIINYRETPEWGAKAKELTGGAGVDHIIEVAGPTSMKQSLNAIKIDGVISIIGFVGGTDKSDPGFLDCLSNLCTTRGLLVGSRAQMEDMCRAVEANPDKLRPVVDPKIFSLEQLREAYEYQWSGKHQGKVCVKIE
;
A
#
# COMPACT_ATOMS: atom_id res chain seq x y z
N MET A 1 -28.82 19.32 2.04
CA MET A 1 -29.19 19.41 0.61
C MET A 1 -28.45 18.30 -0.12
N ALA A 2 -29.13 17.48 -0.92
CA ALA A 2 -28.46 16.44 -1.71
C ALA A 2 -27.47 17.11 -2.68
N GLN A 3 -26.20 16.70 -2.66
CA GLN A 3 -25.21 17.20 -3.61
C GLN A 3 -25.65 16.79 -5.02
N SER A 4 -25.73 17.74 -5.95
CA SER A 4 -26.05 17.43 -7.34
C SER A 4 -24.94 16.57 -7.94
N ILE A 5 -25.30 15.41 -8.47
CA ILE A 5 -24.35 14.51 -9.14
C ILE A 5 -23.94 15.17 -10.48
N PRO A 6 -22.63 15.40 -10.73
CA PRO A 6 -22.15 15.89 -12.02
C PRO A 6 -22.57 14.97 -13.18
N LYS A 7 -22.65 15.51 -14.39
CA LYS A 7 -22.97 14.71 -15.58
C LYS A 7 -21.75 13.96 -16.14
N THR A 8 -20.57 14.50 -15.88
CA THR A 8 -19.30 14.00 -16.40
C THR A 8 -18.30 13.70 -15.29
N VAL A 9 -17.35 12.82 -15.61
CA VAL A 9 -16.20 12.44 -14.80
C VAL A 9 -14.93 12.72 -15.60
N LYS A 10 -13.93 13.35 -14.97
CA LYS A 10 -12.58 13.42 -15.52
C LYS A 10 -11.79 12.23 -15.04
N GLN A 11 -11.06 11.55 -15.91
CA GLN A 11 -10.32 10.35 -15.54
C GLN A 11 -9.07 10.14 -16.38
N TRP A 12 -8.15 9.35 -15.83
CA TRP A 12 -7.07 8.74 -16.60
C TRP A 12 -7.39 7.29 -16.93
N THR A 13 -6.89 6.81 -18.06
CA THR A 13 -6.96 5.42 -18.47
C THR A 13 -5.60 4.91 -18.92
N ILE A 14 -5.41 3.59 -18.84
CA ILE A 14 -4.32 2.86 -19.49
C ILE A 14 -4.93 2.12 -20.70
N PRO A 15 -4.90 2.70 -21.91
CA PRO A 15 -5.52 2.07 -23.09
C PRO A 15 -4.89 0.72 -23.44
N SER A 16 -3.58 0.58 -23.20
CA SER A 16 -2.80 -0.64 -23.39
C SER A 16 -1.68 -0.69 -22.36
N ARG A 17 -1.33 -1.88 -21.89
CA ARG A 17 -0.29 -2.13 -20.88
C ARG A 17 1.05 -2.54 -21.49
N ASP A 18 1.33 -2.20 -22.74
CA ASP A 18 2.61 -2.47 -23.43
C ASP A 18 3.51 -1.23 -23.54
N GLY A 19 3.27 -0.22 -22.68
CA GLY A 19 3.97 1.04 -22.68
C GLY A 19 5.46 0.88 -22.36
N LYS A 20 6.30 1.70 -23.03
CA LYS A 20 7.73 1.83 -22.71
C LYS A 20 7.99 2.87 -21.62
N ASP A 21 7.05 3.81 -21.47
CA ASP A 21 7.04 4.91 -20.52
C ASP A 21 5.58 5.24 -20.14
N PHE A 22 5.34 6.41 -19.53
CA PHE A 22 4.01 6.84 -19.07
C PHE A 22 3.25 7.71 -20.09
N SER A 23 3.76 7.87 -21.32
CA SER A 23 3.10 8.66 -22.38
C SER A 23 1.80 8.02 -22.87
N GLY A 24 1.67 6.70 -22.72
CA GLY A 24 0.47 5.94 -23.07
C GLY A 24 -0.76 6.22 -22.20
N LEU A 25 -0.59 6.85 -21.04
CA LEU A 25 -1.70 7.29 -20.19
C LEU A 25 -2.55 8.32 -20.94
N LYS A 26 -3.88 8.17 -20.91
CA LYS A 26 -4.83 9.09 -21.54
C LYS A 26 -5.79 9.71 -20.54
N PHE A 27 -5.85 11.04 -20.54
CA PHE A 27 -6.82 11.82 -19.81
C PHE A 27 -8.06 12.06 -20.68
N SER A 28 -9.25 11.84 -20.13
CA SER A 28 -10.51 12.11 -20.82
C SER A 28 -11.59 12.60 -19.85
N GLU A 29 -12.65 13.16 -20.43
CA GLU A 29 -13.90 13.47 -19.74
C GLU A 29 -15.00 12.57 -20.32
N GLU A 30 -15.59 11.75 -19.46
CA GLU A 30 -16.60 10.75 -19.81
C GLU A 30 -17.91 11.05 -19.07
N SER A 31 -19.01 10.39 -19.43
CA SER A 31 -20.24 10.38 -18.63
C SER A 31 -20.00 9.70 -17.27
N VAL A 32 -20.65 10.19 -16.21
CA VAL A 32 -20.62 9.52 -14.90
C VAL A 32 -21.10 8.07 -15.02
N PRO A 33 -20.42 7.09 -14.38
CA PRO A 33 -20.81 5.69 -14.47
C PRO A 33 -22.21 5.46 -13.91
N GLU A 34 -22.95 4.54 -14.54
CA GLU A 34 -24.23 4.08 -14.03
C GLU A 34 -24.04 3.41 -12.66
N LEU A 35 -24.93 3.74 -11.73
CA LEU A 35 -24.87 3.23 -10.36
C LEU A 35 -25.62 1.90 -10.26
N GLY A 36 -24.89 0.80 -10.07
CA GLY A 36 -25.49 -0.52 -9.84
C GLY A 36 -26.17 -0.64 -8.46
N ASP A 37 -27.03 -1.66 -8.32
CA ASP A 37 -27.87 -1.85 -7.12
C ASP A 37 -27.07 -2.02 -5.81
N GLY A 38 -25.91 -2.67 -5.85
CA GLY A 38 -25.01 -2.86 -4.70
C GLY A 38 -23.83 -1.90 -4.66
N GLN A 39 -23.85 -0.86 -5.49
CA GLN A 39 -22.72 0.06 -5.65
C GLN A 39 -22.95 1.39 -4.94
N VAL A 40 -21.84 2.04 -4.62
CA VAL A 40 -21.75 3.35 -3.99
C VAL A 40 -21.05 4.30 -4.95
N LEU A 41 -21.70 5.41 -5.28
CA LEU A 41 -21.11 6.47 -6.10
C LEU A 41 -20.34 7.42 -5.18
N VAL A 42 -19.03 7.55 -5.42
CA VAL A 42 -18.12 8.32 -4.56
C VAL A 42 -17.49 9.44 -5.36
N LYS A 43 -17.56 10.67 -4.83
CA LYS A 43 -16.71 11.78 -5.26
C LYS A 43 -15.32 11.58 -4.66
N ILE A 44 -14.34 11.24 -5.48
CA ILE A 44 -12.96 11.04 -5.02
C ILE A 44 -12.31 12.41 -4.80
N GLN A 45 -11.64 12.57 -3.66
CA GLN A 45 -11.02 13.83 -3.25
C GLN A 45 -9.53 13.68 -2.98
N GLY A 46 -9.10 12.49 -2.57
CA GLY A 46 -7.70 12.11 -2.49
C GLY A 46 -7.48 10.75 -3.12
N ALA A 47 -6.35 10.62 -3.81
CA ALA A 47 -5.79 9.35 -4.25
C ALA A 47 -4.29 9.35 -3.95
N SER A 48 -3.63 8.20 -4.02
CA SER A 48 -2.18 8.15 -3.88
C SER A 48 -1.55 7.08 -4.77
N LEU A 49 -0.26 7.23 -5.05
CA LEU A 49 0.45 6.34 -5.95
C LEU A 49 1.13 5.19 -5.20
N ASN A 50 1.17 4.03 -5.84
CA ASN A 50 1.93 2.86 -5.42
C ASN A 50 2.85 2.40 -6.56
N TYR A 51 3.87 1.61 -6.23
CA TYR A 51 4.79 1.07 -7.25
C TYR A 51 4.04 0.29 -8.34
N ARG A 52 3.00 -0.46 -7.96
CA ARG A 52 2.13 -1.18 -8.90
C ARG A 52 1.53 -0.27 -9.98
N ASP A 53 1.16 0.96 -9.63
CA ASP A 53 0.47 1.87 -10.56
C ASP A 53 1.43 2.32 -11.66
N LEU A 54 2.74 2.37 -11.35
CA LEU A 54 3.80 2.71 -12.29
C LEU A 54 4.15 1.53 -13.21
N ILE A 55 4.18 0.31 -12.69
CA ILE A 55 4.55 -0.87 -13.48
C ILE A 55 3.38 -1.46 -14.29
N LEU A 56 2.14 -1.10 -13.96
CA LEU A 56 0.93 -1.52 -14.66
C LEU A 56 0.91 -1.08 -16.13
N PRO A 57 1.09 0.21 -16.49
CA PRO A 57 1.12 0.64 -17.90
C PRO A 57 2.34 0.10 -18.66
N LEU A 58 3.38 -0.36 -17.94
CA LEU A 58 4.59 -0.95 -18.52
C LEU A 58 4.52 -2.46 -18.73
N GLY A 59 3.37 -3.08 -18.43
CA GLY A 59 3.16 -4.53 -18.63
C GLY A 59 3.91 -5.41 -17.65
N LYS A 60 4.40 -4.84 -16.55
CA LYS A 60 5.24 -5.50 -15.56
C LYS A 60 4.50 -5.93 -14.29
N TYR A 61 3.20 -5.64 -14.20
CA TYR A 61 2.39 -6.04 -13.06
C TYR A 61 2.04 -7.53 -13.15
N PRO A 62 2.41 -8.36 -12.15
CA PRO A 62 2.31 -9.83 -12.26
C PRO A 62 0.93 -10.39 -11.90
N PHE A 63 0.01 -9.55 -11.41
CA PHE A 63 -1.34 -9.96 -11.04
C PHE A 63 -2.35 -9.56 -12.13
N PRO A 64 -3.58 -10.12 -12.09
CA PRO A 64 -4.60 -9.83 -13.09
C PRO A 64 -4.83 -8.33 -13.31
N ALA A 65 -4.92 -7.95 -14.58
CA ALA A 65 -5.26 -6.60 -15.01
C ALA A 65 -5.80 -6.63 -16.45
N LYS A 66 -6.61 -5.62 -16.80
CA LYS A 66 -7.16 -5.42 -18.14
C LYS A 66 -6.62 -4.15 -18.78
N ASP A 67 -6.68 -4.10 -20.10
CA ASP A 67 -6.47 -2.87 -20.87
C ASP A 67 -7.72 -1.99 -20.79
N GLY A 68 -7.56 -0.69 -21.05
CA GLY A 68 -8.62 0.31 -20.93
C GLY A 68 -9.06 0.64 -19.49
N VAL A 69 -8.34 0.14 -18.48
CA VAL A 69 -8.67 0.36 -17.08
C VAL A 69 -8.38 1.81 -16.64
N VAL A 70 -9.22 2.36 -15.77
CA VAL A 70 -8.85 3.54 -14.96
C VAL A 70 -7.85 3.07 -13.88
N PRO A 71 -6.60 3.55 -13.84
CA PRO A 71 -5.64 3.11 -12.83
C PRO A 71 -5.91 3.69 -11.43
N GLY A 72 -5.12 3.22 -10.45
CA GLY A 72 -5.16 3.68 -9.05
C GLY A 72 -6.04 2.81 -8.17
N SER A 73 -5.48 2.31 -7.07
CA SER A 73 -6.21 1.54 -6.06
C SER A 73 -6.54 2.36 -4.80
N ASP A 74 -5.69 3.34 -4.50
CA ASP A 74 -5.76 4.19 -3.32
C ASP A 74 -6.72 5.36 -3.58
N GLY A 75 -7.77 5.48 -2.77
CA GLY A 75 -8.75 6.54 -2.91
C GLY A 75 -9.50 6.82 -1.61
N ALA A 76 -9.78 8.11 -1.37
CA ALA A 76 -10.67 8.56 -0.32
C ALA A 76 -11.60 9.65 -0.85
N GLY A 77 -12.83 9.65 -0.39
CA GLY A 77 -13.86 10.54 -0.93
C GLY A 77 -15.16 10.54 -0.14
N THR A 78 -16.14 11.25 -0.69
CA THR A 78 -17.46 11.40 -0.09
C THR A 78 -18.51 10.69 -0.95
N VAL A 79 -19.40 9.94 -0.31
CA VAL A 79 -20.51 9.25 -0.98
C VAL A 79 -21.50 10.28 -1.53
N LEU A 80 -21.78 10.22 -2.82
CA LEU A 80 -22.79 11.03 -3.51
C LEU A 80 -24.16 10.35 -3.54
N ALA A 81 -24.18 9.05 -3.84
CA ALA A 81 -25.39 8.24 -4.00
C ALA A 81 -25.10 6.76 -3.72
N VAL A 82 -26.16 6.00 -3.43
CA VAL A 82 -26.07 4.56 -3.17
C VAL A 82 -27.13 3.81 -3.97
N GLY A 83 -26.77 2.62 -4.44
CA GLY A 83 -27.71 1.69 -5.06
C GLY A 83 -28.73 1.15 -4.06
N LYS A 84 -29.84 0.61 -4.56
CA LYS A 84 -31.00 0.22 -3.74
C LYS A 84 -30.73 -0.91 -2.73
N ASN A 85 -29.69 -1.71 -2.94
CA ASN A 85 -29.32 -2.83 -2.07
C ASN A 85 -28.16 -2.48 -1.11
N VAL A 86 -27.60 -1.26 -1.21
CA VAL A 86 -26.53 -0.84 -0.31
C VAL A 86 -27.06 -0.64 1.10
N THR A 87 -26.35 -1.18 2.07
CA THR A 87 -26.73 -1.10 3.49
C THR A 87 -25.67 -0.46 4.37
N ARG A 88 -24.40 -0.44 3.92
CA ARG A 88 -23.27 0.03 4.73
C ARG A 88 -23.05 1.54 4.69
N PHE A 89 -23.56 2.24 3.69
CA PHE A 89 -23.26 3.65 3.44
C PHE A 89 -24.49 4.44 3.03
N ARG A 90 -24.41 5.76 3.22
CA ARG A 90 -25.40 6.74 2.75
C ARG A 90 -24.70 7.98 2.18
N PRO A 91 -25.40 8.81 1.38
CA PRO A 91 -24.88 10.09 0.90
C PRO A 91 -24.31 10.96 2.04
N GLY A 92 -23.13 11.52 1.81
CA GLY A 92 -22.37 12.33 2.78
C GLY A 92 -21.36 11.56 3.64
N ASP A 93 -21.41 10.22 3.66
CA ASP A 93 -20.40 9.43 4.36
C ASP A 93 -19.02 9.61 3.69
N LYS A 94 -17.96 9.61 4.50
CA LYS A 94 -16.57 9.64 4.02
C LYS A 94 -16.00 8.24 4.03
N VAL A 95 -15.38 7.84 2.92
CA VAL A 95 -14.95 6.46 2.69
C VAL A 95 -13.53 6.40 2.15
N VAL A 96 -12.88 5.25 2.36
CA VAL A 96 -11.61 4.86 1.77
C VAL A 96 -11.83 3.58 0.97
N THR A 97 -11.15 3.44 -0.17
CA THR A 97 -11.25 2.25 -1.01
C THR A 97 -10.54 1.04 -0.39
N LEU A 98 -11.01 -0.15 -0.75
CA LEU A 98 -10.33 -1.42 -0.51
C LEU A 98 -9.66 -1.89 -1.80
N PHE A 99 -8.48 -2.50 -1.66
CA PHE A 99 -7.69 -2.93 -2.81
C PHE A 99 -8.36 -4.05 -3.63
N ASN A 100 -8.63 -5.19 -3.00
CA ASN A 100 -9.41 -6.29 -3.59
C ASN A 100 -10.83 -6.17 -3.03
N GLN A 101 -11.76 -5.59 -3.79
CA GLN A 101 -13.10 -5.23 -3.28
C GLN A 101 -13.90 -6.42 -2.73
N GLY A 102 -13.64 -7.64 -3.23
CA GLY A 102 -14.25 -8.88 -2.76
C GLY A 102 -13.56 -9.54 -1.56
N HIS A 103 -12.36 -9.09 -1.15
CA HIS A 103 -11.62 -9.69 -0.04
C HIS A 103 -12.15 -9.19 1.31
N ILE A 104 -13.32 -9.71 1.73
CA ILE A 104 -14.00 -9.26 2.94
C ILE A 104 -13.22 -9.63 4.21
N GLY A 105 -12.70 -10.84 4.29
CA GLY A 105 -12.00 -11.38 5.46
C GLY A 105 -11.42 -12.76 5.16
N GLY A 106 -10.67 -13.30 6.11
CA GLY A 106 -10.02 -14.61 5.96
C GLY A 106 -8.92 -14.63 4.89
N SER A 107 -8.59 -15.82 4.41
CA SER A 107 -7.59 -16.02 3.35
C SER A 107 -8.04 -15.40 2.03
N LEU A 108 -7.09 -14.84 1.30
CA LEU A 108 -7.34 -14.36 -0.06
C LEU A 108 -7.61 -15.56 -0.99
N ASP A 109 -8.68 -15.48 -1.78
CA ASP A 109 -9.03 -16.49 -2.78
C ASP A 109 -8.94 -15.96 -4.22
N GLN A 110 -9.06 -16.87 -5.18
CA GLN A 110 -8.91 -16.56 -6.60
C GLN A 110 -9.98 -15.58 -7.11
N LEU A 111 -11.19 -15.63 -6.57
CA LEU A 111 -12.29 -14.74 -6.97
C LEU A 111 -12.02 -13.32 -6.47
N SER A 112 -11.57 -13.18 -5.24
CA SER A 112 -11.20 -11.92 -4.61
C SER A 112 -10.06 -11.23 -5.38
N ILE A 113 -9.09 -11.98 -5.90
CA ILE A 113 -8.01 -11.41 -6.74
C ILE A 113 -8.57 -10.76 -8.02
N GLN A 114 -9.67 -11.27 -8.57
CA GLN A 114 -10.32 -10.68 -9.75
C GLN A 114 -11.08 -9.37 -9.45
N THR A 115 -11.06 -8.91 -8.20
CA THR A 115 -11.69 -7.64 -7.79
C THR A 115 -10.67 -6.52 -7.53
N GLY A 116 -9.41 -6.71 -7.94
CA GLY A 116 -8.34 -5.74 -7.76
C GLY A 116 -8.64 -4.40 -8.43
N LEU A 117 -8.72 -3.35 -7.60
CA LEU A 117 -9.05 -1.98 -8.00
C LEU A 117 -7.90 -1.31 -8.74
N GLY A 118 -8.22 -0.60 -9.83
CA GLY A 118 -7.22 0.00 -10.71
C GLY A 118 -6.31 -1.03 -11.38
N GLY A 119 -6.87 -2.20 -11.68
CA GLY A 119 -6.19 -3.32 -12.34
C GLY A 119 -7.19 -4.14 -13.15
N VAL A 120 -8.08 -4.87 -12.45
CA VAL A 120 -9.19 -5.60 -13.07
C VAL A 120 -10.45 -4.74 -13.12
N THR A 121 -10.73 -4.02 -12.03
CA THR A 121 -11.83 -3.05 -11.93
C THR A 121 -11.30 -1.63 -12.03
N ASP A 122 -12.15 -0.69 -12.46
CA ASP A 122 -11.77 0.70 -12.68
C ASP A 122 -11.49 1.44 -11.37
N GLY A 123 -10.33 2.09 -11.33
CA GLY A 123 -9.66 2.63 -10.16
C GLY A 123 -10.08 4.02 -9.70
N THR A 124 -9.13 4.72 -9.09
CA THR A 124 -9.37 5.95 -8.32
C THR A 124 -8.81 7.21 -8.97
N PHE A 125 -8.04 7.12 -10.07
CA PHE A 125 -7.59 8.30 -10.81
C PHE A 125 -8.69 8.86 -11.71
N ARG A 126 -9.79 9.26 -11.07
CA ARG A 126 -10.99 9.86 -11.64
C ARG A 126 -11.72 10.71 -10.60
N THR A 127 -12.52 11.69 -11.02
CA THR A 127 -13.25 12.57 -10.09
C THR A 127 -14.43 11.89 -9.39
N ILE A 128 -15.07 10.90 -10.04
CA ILE A 128 -16.22 10.15 -9.51
C ILE A 128 -16.08 8.69 -9.90
N GLY A 129 -16.33 7.77 -8.98
CA GLY A 129 -16.35 6.34 -9.25
C GLY A 129 -17.52 5.62 -8.60
N ALA A 130 -17.99 4.55 -9.24
CA ALA A 130 -18.89 3.57 -8.64
C ALA A 130 -18.06 2.39 -8.12
N PHE A 131 -18.28 2.01 -6.86
CA PHE A 131 -17.56 0.94 -6.17
C PHE A 131 -18.56 -0.02 -5.54
N ASP A 132 -18.20 -1.29 -5.42
CA ASP A 132 -19.01 -2.22 -4.63
C ASP A 132 -19.05 -1.76 -3.16
N GLU A 133 -20.18 -1.91 -2.45
CA GLU A 133 -20.24 -1.48 -1.06
C GLU A 133 -19.24 -2.23 -0.17
N HIS A 134 -18.83 -3.45 -0.51
CA HIS A 134 -17.78 -4.19 0.18
C HIS A 134 -16.37 -3.70 -0.19
N GLY A 135 -16.23 -2.99 -1.31
CA GLY A 135 -15.00 -2.32 -1.74
C GLY A 135 -14.67 -1.02 -1.01
N LEU A 136 -15.44 -0.66 0.02
CA LEU A 136 -15.28 0.58 0.79
C LEU A 136 -15.24 0.32 2.29
N VAL A 137 -14.53 1.19 3.01
CA VAL A 137 -14.53 1.26 4.47
C VAL A 137 -14.79 2.71 4.93
N PRO A 138 -15.34 2.92 6.14
CA PRO A 138 -15.41 4.26 6.73
C PRO A 138 -14.01 4.88 6.84
N MET A 139 -13.91 6.15 6.47
CA MET A 139 -12.67 6.92 6.60
C MET A 139 -12.43 7.30 8.07
N PRO A 140 -11.19 7.14 8.61
CA PRO A 140 -10.84 7.70 9.91
C PRO A 140 -11.14 9.19 9.97
N SER A 141 -11.86 9.64 11.00
CA SER A 141 -12.36 11.03 11.09
C SER A 141 -11.26 12.07 11.33
N ASN A 142 -10.11 11.62 11.83
CA ASN A 142 -8.93 12.42 12.15
C ASN A 142 -7.99 12.66 10.95
N LEU A 143 -8.28 12.09 9.77
CA LEU A 143 -7.46 12.24 8.57
C LEU A 143 -8.13 13.15 7.54
N ASP A 144 -7.31 13.85 6.76
CA ASP A 144 -7.77 14.43 5.50
C ASP A 144 -7.84 13.38 4.39
N PHE A 145 -8.41 13.74 3.24
CA PHE A 145 -8.60 12.80 2.12
C PHE A 145 -7.28 12.36 1.47
N HIS A 146 -6.23 13.17 1.48
CA HIS A 146 -4.93 12.78 0.92
C HIS A 146 -4.25 11.77 1.84
N GLU A 147 -4.27 12.01 3.14
CA GLU A 147 -3.77 11.10 4.17
C GLU A 147 -4.53 9.78 4.14
N ALA A 148 -5.87 9.82 4.17
CA ALA A 148 -6.71 8.63 4.18
C ALA A 148 -6.55 7.77 2.92
N ALA A 149 -6.34 8.38 1.76
CA ALA A 149 -6.14 7.63 0.51
C ALA A 149 -4.90 6.73 0.54
N THR A 150 -3.88 7.05 1.36
CA THR A 150 -2.65 6.25 1.46
C THR A 150 -2.82 4.89 2.16
N LEU A 151 -3.96 4.69 2.83
CA LEU A 151 -4.22 3.52 3.66
C LEU A 151 -4.47 2.26 2.83
N THR A 152 -5.15 2.37 1.67
CA THR A 152 -5.69 1.24 0.91
C THR A 152 -4.65 0.20 0.50
N CYS A 153 -3.57 0.60 -0.18
CA CYS A 153 -2.53 -0.31 -0.59
C CYS A 153 -1.41 -0.36 0.46
N ALA A 154 -0.75 0.76 0.72
CA ALA A 154 0.49 0.77 1.50
C ALA A 154 0.25 0.46 2.99
N GLY A 155 -0.71 1.15 3.61
CA GLY A 155 -1.07 0.94 5.02
C GLY A 155 -1.56 -0.49 5.25
N LEU A 156 -2.55 -0.93 4.47
CA LEU A 156 -3.15 -2.25 4.64
C LEU A 156 -2.16 -3.40 4.39
N THR A 157 -1.23 -3.22 3.46
CA THR A 157 -0.14 -4.20 3.23
C THR A 157 0.76 -4.33 4.46
N ALA A 158 1.19 -3.19 5.04
CA ALA A 158 1.99 -3.20 6.26
C ALA A 158 1.23 -3.81 7.43
N TRP A 159 -0.07 -3.51 7.56
CA TRP A 159 -0.93 -4.09 8.58
C TRP A 159 -1.07 -5.62 8.43
N ASN A 160 -1.30 -6.12 7.22
CA ASN A 160 -1.35 -7.57 6.97
C ASN A 160 0.01 -8.26 7.24
N GLY A 161 1.12 -7.58 6.92
CA GLY A 161 2.47 -8.08 7.20
C GLY A 161 2.77 -8.27 8.69
N LEU A 162 2.20 -7.43 9.55
CA LEU A 162 2.43 -7.47 10.99
C LEU A 162 1.34 -8.21 11.78
N TYR A 163 0.09 -8.20 11.31
CA TYR A 163 -1.07 -8.69 12.07
C TYR A 163 -1.90 -9.75 11.36
N GLY A 164 -1.56 -10.08 10.10
CA GLY A 164 -2.42 -10.91 9.26
C GLY A 164 -2.07 -12.38 9.19
N LEU A 165 -0.96 -12.82 9.79
CA LEU A 165 -0.67 -14.24 9.97
C LEU A 165 -1.12 -14.67 11.36
N GLU A 166 -2.09 -15.59 11.42
CA GLU A 166 -2.61 -16.10 12.67
C GLU A 166 -1.52 -16.81 13.49
N GLY A 167 -1.52 -16.61 14.82
CA GLY A 167 -0.45 -17.09 15.71
C GLY A 167 0.88 -16.34 15.60
N LYS A 168 1.02 -15.41 14.64
CA LYS A 168 2.24 -14.63 14.37
C LYS A 168 1.93 -13.14 14.25
N LYS A 169 1.02 -12.63 15.09
CA LYS A 169 0.78 -11.20 15.18
C LYS A 169 1.95 -10.54 15.94
N LEU A 170 2.32 -9.34 15.53
CA LEU A 170 3.34 -8.55 16.23
C LEU A 170 2.94 -8.33 17.70
N LEU A 171 3.89 -8.60 18.60
CA LEU A 171 3.76 -8.39 20.04
C LEU A 171 4.73 -7.30 20.54
N PRO A 172 4.39 -6.60 21.64
CA PRO A 172 5.31 -5.66 22.27
C PRO A 172 6.67 -6.29 22.61
N GLY A 173 7.74 -5.55 22.39
CA GLY A 173 9.12 -6.00 22.65
C GLY A 173 9.76 -6.84 21.54
N GLN A 174 9.00 -7.28 20.53
CA GLN A 174 9.56 -7.98 19.36
C GLN A 174 10.34 -7.04 18.45
N TRP A 175 11.12 -7.62 17.54
CA TRP A 175 11.91 -6.92 16.55
C TRP A 175 11.29 -6.96 15.16
N VAL A 176 11.21 -5.80 14.51
CA VAL A 176 10.74 -5.65 13.13
C VAL A 176 11.85 -5.05 12.27
N LEU A 177 12.12 -5.65 11.11
CA LEU A 177 12.98 -5.06 10.09
C LEU A 177 12.16 -4.52 8.93
N THR A 178 12.41 -3.26 8.57
CA THR A 178 11.77 -2.58 7.44
C THR A 178 12.81 -2.10 6.43
N GLN A 179 12.48 -2.10 5.15
CA GLN A 179 13.44 -1.76 4.09
C GLN A 179 13.05 -0.48 3.35
N GLY A 180 13.94 0.51 3.36
CA GLY A 180 13.76 1.79 2.69
C GLY A 180 12.69 2.69 3.33
N THR A 181 12.37 3.77 2.61
CA THR A 181 11.40 4.79 3.03
C THR A 181 10.19 4.85 2.10
N GLY A 182 9.85 3.72 1.47
CA GLY A 182 8.62 3.58 0.70
C GLY A 182 7.40 3.51 1.63
N GLY A 183 6.21 3.71 1.06
CA GLY A 183 4.96 3.79 1.82
C GLY A 183 4.72 2.61 2.78
N VAL A 184 4.85 1.37 2.30
CA VAL A 184 4.66 0.16 3.13
C VAL A 184 5.64 0.14 4.30
N SER A 185 6.92 0.42 4.03
CA SER A 185 7.98 0.42 5.04
C SER A 185 7.73 1.48 6.12
N ILE A 186 7.32 2.68 5.72
CA ILE A 186 7.01 3.76 6.68
C ILE A 186 5.81 3.37 7.57
N PHE A 187 4.72 2.86 6.98
CA PHE A 187 3.59 2.37 7.77
C PHE A 187 4.01 1.25 8.73
N ALA A 188 4.87 0.33 8.29
CA ALA A 188 5.38 -0.74 9.13
C ALA A 188 6.20 -0.22 10.32
N VAL A 189 7.05 0.81 10.12
CA VAL A 189 7.74 1.48 11.24
C VAL A 189 6.72 2.04 12.22
N GLN A 190 5.74 2.81 11.76
CA GLN A 190 4.74 3.44 12.63
C GLN A 190 3.93 2.41 13.42
N PHE A 191 3.43 1.36 12.75
CA PHE A 191 2.66 0.29 13.39
C PHE A 191 3.51 -0.48 14.40
N ALA A 192 4.77 -0.79 14.07
CA ALA A 192 5.67 -1.48 14.97
C ALA A 192 5.96 -0.64 16.23
N LYS A 193 6.26 0.66 16.06
CA LYS A 193 6.51 1.56 17.20
C LYS A 193 5.26 1.79 18.04
N ALA A 194 4.08 1.92 17.43
CA ALA A 194 2.83 2.03 18.17
C ALA A 194 2.52 0.76 18.99
N ALA A 195 2.93 -0.42 18.50
CA ALA A 195 2.78 -1.70 19.21
C ALA A 195 3.84 -1.93 20.31
N GLY A 196 4.80 -1.02 20.49
CA GLY A 196 5.89 -1.20 21.45
C GLY A 196 6.99 -2.16 20.99
N ALA A 197 7.09 -2.41 19.68
CA ALA A 197 8.19 -3.18 19.10
C ALA A 197 9.45 -2.32 18.90
N LYS A 198 10.57 -3.00 18.69
CA LYS A 198 11.84 -2.40 18.27
C LYS A 198 12.00 -2.55 16.76
N VAL A 199 12.54 -1.52 16.12
CA VAL A 199 12.61 -1.41 14.66
C VAL A 199 14.05 -1.22 14.22
N ILE A 200 14.47 -2.08 13.29
CA ILE A 200 15.69 -1.90 12.49
C ILE A 200 15.24 -1.49 11.09
N ALA A 201 15.63 -0.31 10.63
CA ALA A 201 15.31 0.14 9.28
C ALA A 201 16.55 0.14 8.39
N THR A 202 16.44 -0.33 7.15
CA THR A 202 17.52 -0.19 6.17
C THR A 202 17.23 0.98 5.22
N THR A 203 18.26 1.70 4.78
CA THR A 203 18.11 2.79 3.80
C THR A 203 19.40 3.01 3.00
N SER A 204 19.38 3.92 2.02
CA SER A 204 20.50 4.21 1.13
C SER A 204 21.10 5.61 1.27
N SER A 205 20.50 6.48 2.09
CA SER A 205 21.00 7.85 2.27
C SER A 205 20.75 8.36 3.69
N ALA A 206 21.64 9.25 4.13
CA ALA A 206 21.53 9.92 5.43
C ALA A 206 20.27 10.80 5.54
N GLU A 207 19.80 11.38 4.43
CA GLU A 207 18.55 12.16 4.42
C GLU A 207 17.34 11.28 4.74
N LYS A 208 17.25 10.10 4.10
CA LYS A 208 16.19 9.12 4.35
C LYS A 208 16.30 8.51 5.76
N ALA A 209 17.52 8.40 6.31
CA ALA A 209 17.73 7.96 7.68
C ALA A 209 17.09 8.90 8.71
N LYS A 210 17.22 10.22 8.54
CA LYS A 210 16.60 11.22 9.45
C LYS A 210 15.08 11.07 9.55
N LEU A 211 14.41 10.71 8.45
CA LEU A 211 12.98 10.43 8.46
C LEU A 211 12.66 9.19 9.32
N LEU A 212 13.41 8.11 9.16
CA LEU A 212 13.22 6.87 9.92
C LEU A 212 13.50 7.08 11.42
N GLU A 213 14.52 7.87 11.78
CA GLU A 213 14.81 8.32 13.15
C GLU A 213 13.62 9.08 13.74
N LYS A 214 13.07 10.05 13.00
CA LYS A 214 11.90 10.84 13.42
C LYS A 214 10.67 9.96 13.65
N LEU A 215 10.52 8.89 12.86
CA LEU A 215 9.44 7.91 13.00
C LEU A 215 9.69 6.89 14.13
N GLY A 216 10.84 6.96 14.79
CA GLY A 216 11.18 6.16 15.96
C GLY A 216 11.87 4.83 15.67
N ALA A 217 12.47 4.65 14.50
CA ALA A 217 13.34 3.51 14.25
C ALA A 217 14.50 3.49 15.27
N ASP A 218 14.72 2.36 15.94
CA ASP A 218 15.72 2.23 17.01
C ASP A 218 17.14 2.10 16.44
N HIS A 219 17.26 1.44 15.28
CA HIS A 219 18.51 1.34 14.54
C HIS A 219 18.28 1.56 13.04
N ILE A 220 19.25 2.21 12.40
CA ILE A 220 19.25 2.42 10.96
C ILE A 220 20.53 1.85 10.37
N ILE A 221 20.39 1.04 9.32
CA ILE A 221 21.52 0.47 8.57
C ILE A 221 21.53 1.06 7.17
N ASN A 222 22.61 1.74 6.80
CA ASN A 222 22.81 2.14 5.41
C ASN A 222 23.33 0.92 4.62
N TYR A 223 22.49 0.33 3.78
CA TYR A 223 22.84 -0.90 3.05
C TYR A 223 23.90 -0.69 1.96
N ARG A 224 24.22 0.56 1.58
CA ARG A 224 25.34 0.87 0.67
C ARG A 224 26.69 0.82 1.39
N GLU A 225 26.70 1.23 2.65
CA GLU A 225 27.89 1.22 3.50
C GLU A 225 28.07 -0.14 4.17
N THR A 226 26.97 -0.84 4.45
CA THR A 226 26.93 -2.19 5.03
C THR A 226 26.15 -3.12 4.09
N PRO A 227 26.78 -3.68 3.03
CA PRO A 227 26.11 -4.62 2.12
C PRO A 227 25.58 -5.87 2.83
N GLU A 228 26.32 -6.36 3.83
CA GLU A 228 25.95 -7.50 4.69
C GLU A 228 25.04 -7.07 5.86
N TRP A 229 24.04 -6.24 5.57
CA TRP A 229 23.16 -5.65 6.58
C TRP A 229 22.36 -6.69 7.37
N GLY A 230 22.14 -7.89 6.83
CA GLY A 230 21.42 -8.96 7.51
C GLY A 230 22.18 -9.47 8.73
N ALA A 231 23.49 -9.69 8.57
CA ALA A 231 24.36 -10.05 9.68
C ALA A 231 24.42 -8.94 10.74
N LYS A 232 24.48 -7.67 10.30
CA LYS A 232 24.47 -6.53 11.21
C LYS A 232 23.14 -6.41 11.98
N ALA A 233 22.01 -6.63 11.31
CA ALA A 233 20.70 -6.63 11.97
C ALA A 233 20.63 -7.73 13.04
N LYS A 234 21.11 -8.94 12.72
CA LYS A 234 21.16 -10.04 13.69
C LYS A 234 22.04 -9.70 14.90
N GLU A 235 23.19 -9.08 14.69
CA GLU A 235 24.06 -8.58 15.77
C GLU A 235 23.33 -7.59 16.69
N LEU A 236 22.60 -6.62 16.14
CA LEU A 236 21.84 -5.61 16.91
C LEU A 236 20.74 -6.23 17.79
N THR A 237 20.26 -7.42 17.43
CA THR A 237 19.30 -8.19 18.24
C THR A 237 19.94 -9.14 19.25
N GLY A 238 21.25 -9.04 19.48
CA GLY A 238 21.99 -9.96 20.36
C GLY A 238 22.18 -11.35 19.75
N GLY A 239 22.14 -11.47 18.43
CA GLY A 239 22.33 -12.72 17.69
C GLY A 239 21.05 -13.53 17.42
N ALA A 240 19.91 -13.15 18.02
CA ALA A 240 18.66 -13.89 17.87
C ALA A 240 18.03 -13.74 16.47
N GLY A 241 18.15 -12.55 15.86
CA GLY A 241 17.43 -12.16 14.65
C GLY A 241 16.13 -11.42 14.95
N VAL A 242 15.46 -10.95 13.90
CA VAL A 242 14.19 -10.21 14.00
C VAL A 242 12.98 -11.13 13.87
N ASP A 243 11.87 -10.79 14.53
CA ASP A 243 10.63 -11.58 14.50
C ASP A 243 9.85 -11.38 13.19
N HIS A 244 9.86 -10.15 12.65
CA HIS A 244 9.17 -9.78 11.41
C HIS A 244 10.07 -9.04 10.44
N ILE A 245 10.01 -9.40 9.16
CA ILE A 245 10.63 -8.64 8.07
C ILE A 245 9.56 -8.21 7.06
N ILE A 246 9.57 -6.93 6.71
CA ILE A 246 8.77 -6.36 5.62
C ILE A 246 9.68 -6.25 4.40
N GLU A 247 9.62 -7.27 3.55
CA GLU A 247 10.47 -7.44 2.38
C GLU A 247 9.82 -6.79 1.15
N VAL A 248 10.36 -5.66 0.70
CA VAL A 248 9.84 -4.90 -0.45
C VAL A 248 10.79 -4.88 -1.64
N ALA A 249 12.08 -5.15 -1.40
CA ALA A 249 13.11 -5.13 -2.44
C ALA A 249 13.08 -6.42 -3.27
N GLY A 250 12.73 -7.55 -2.66
CA GLY A 250 12.54 -8.83 -3.31
C GLY A 250 13.89 -9.54 -3.56
N PRO A 251 14.09 -10.19 -4.72
CA PRO A 251 15.22 -11.09 -4.96
C PRO A 251 16.61 -10.55 -4.59
N THR A 252 16.85 -9.26 -4.80
CA THR A 252 18.15 -8.62 -4.53
C THR A 252 18.48 -8.47 -3.05
N SER A 253 17.51 -8.69 -2.16
CA SER A 253 17.61 -8.44 -0.72
C SER A 253 17.27 -9.67 0.14
N MET A 254 16.57 -10.65 -0.44
CA MET A 254 16.11 -11.87 0.25
C MET A 254 17.20 -12.59 1.04
N LYS A 255 18.42 -12.71 0.50
CA LYS A 255 19.54 -13.35 1.21
C LYS A 255 19.85 -12.67 2.54
N GLN A 256 19.85 -11.34 2.56
CA GLN A 256 20.11 -10.57 3.77
C GLN A 256 18.93 -10.63 4.74
N SER A 257 17.69 -10.67 4.24
CA SER A 257 16.50 -10.93 5.07
C SER A 257 16.57 -12.28 5.77
N LEU A 258 16.99 -13.34 5.08
CA LEU A 258 17.23 -14.66 5.68
C LEU A 258 18.36 -14.62 6.71
N ASN A 259 19.44 -13.87 6.46
CA ASN A 259 20.51 -13.69 7.45
C ASN A 259 20.05 -12.93 8.70
N ALA A 260 19.05 -12.06 8.59
CA ALA A 260 18.53 -11.25 9.68
C ALA A 260 17.42 -11.94 10.50
N ILE A 261 16.73 -12.93 9.93
CA ILE A 261 15.53 -13.51 10.53
C ILE A 261 15.87 -14.37 11.76
N LYS A 262 14.98 -14.32 12.75
CA LYS A 262 14.97 -15.23 13.89
C LYS A 262 14.41 -16.59 13.49
N ILE A 263 14.82 -17.65 14.19
CA ILE A 263 14.10 -18.94 14.14
C ILE A 263 12.63 -18.69 14.44
N ASP A 264 11.76 -19.28 13.63
CA ASP A 264 10.31 -19.16 13.71
C ASP A 264 9.76 -17.73 13.42
N GLY A 265 10.61 -16.87 12.86
CA GLY A 265 10.26 -15.54 12.36
C GLY A 265 9.55 -15.55 11.00
N VAL A 266 8.97 -14.41 10.64
CA VAL A 266 8.15 -14.25 9.42
C VAL A 266 8.75 -13.19 8.49
N ILE A 267 9.03 -13.59 7.26
CA ILE A 267 9.39 -12.70 6.16
C ILE A 267 8.14 -12.51 5.28
N SER A 268 7.55 -11.32 5.33
CA SER A 268 6.42 -10.95 4.47
C SER A 268 6.94 -10.35 3.17
N ILE A 269 6.82 -11.10 2.08
CA ILE A 269 7.24 -10.70 0.73
C ILE A 269 6.13 -9.86 0.10
N ILE A 270 6.44 -8.58 -0.07
CA ILE A 270 5.52 -7.57 -0.59
C ILE A 270 5.73 -7.33 -2.07
N GLY A 271 6.98 -7.31 -2.52
CA GLY A 271 7.31 -6.94 -3.89
C GLY A 271 8.77 -7.07 -4.23
N PHE A 272 9.12 -6.50 -5.37
CA PHE A 272 10.42 -6.66 -6.04
C PHE A 272 10.95 -5.30 -6.54
N VAL A 273 10.79 -4.24 -5.73
CA VAL A 273 11.25 -2.88 -6.10
C VAL A 273 12.75 -2.84 -6.40
N GLY A 274 13.52 -3.75 -5.79
CA GLY A 274 14.95 -3.91 -6.04
C GLY A 274 15.29 -4.60 -7.36
N GLY A 275 14.30 -5.15 -8.08
CA GLY A 275 14.49 -5.88 -9.32
C GLY A 275 14.65 -7.39 -9.12
N THR A 276 15.12 -8.07 -10.17
CA THR A 276 15.39 -9.51 -10.16
C THR A 276 16.87 -9.79 -9.94
N ASP A 277 17.17 -10.94 -9.36
CA ASP A 277 18.54 -11.42 -9.14
C ASP A 277 18.61 -12.89 -9.55
N LYS A 278 19.72 -13.31 -10.18
CA LYS A 278 19.96 -14.73 -10.50
C LYS A 278 20.35 -15.55 -9.27
N SER A 279 20.73 -14.88 -8.18
CA SER A 279 21.13 -15.47 -6.90
C SER A 279 20.01 -15.46 -5.85
N ASP A 280 18.75 -15.37 -6.29
CA ASP A 280 17.59 -15.42 -5.42
C ASP A 280 17.58 -16.71 -4.57
N PRO A 281 17.40 -16.63 -3.24
CA PRO A 281 17.34 -17.79 -2.37
C PRO A 281 16.23 -18.78 -2.75
N GLY A 282 16.46 -20.06 -2.48
CA GLY A 282 15.52 -21.14 -2.77
C GLY A 282 14.66 -21.54 -1.57
N PHE A 283 13.73 -22.48 -1.78
CA PHE A 283 12.86 -22.99 -0.70
C PHE A 283 13.65 -23.65 0.45
N LEU A 284 14.81 -24.25 0.16
CA LEU A 284 15.66 -24.86 1.20
C LEU A 284 16.23 -23.82 2.17
N ASP A 285 16.36 -22.56 1.77
CA ASP A 285 16.82 -21.51 2.69
C ASP A 285 15.80 -21.24 3.81
N CYS A 286 14.51 -21.46 3.57
CA CYS A 286 13.49 -21.36 4.63
C CYS A 286 13.69 -22.46 5.69
N LEU A 287 14.05 -23.67 5.26
CA LEU A 287 14.37 -24.78 6.16
C LEU A 287 15.65 -24.48 6.95
N SER A 288 16.70 -24.01 6.28
CA SER A 288 17.99 -23.69 6.91
C SER A 288 17.87 -22.57 7.97
N ASN A 289 16.95 -21.63 7.77
CA ASN A 289 16.69 -20.54 8.71
C ASN A 289 15.51 -20.79 9.66
N LEU A 290 14.81 -21.93 9.51
CA LEU A 290 13.62 -22.31 10.27
C LEU A 290 12.57 -21.19 10.33
N CYS A 291 12.30 -20.53 9.20
CA CYS A 291 11.43 -19.35 9.12
C CYS A 291 10.23 -19.56 8.17
N THR A 292 9.24 -18.68 8.29
CA THR A 292 8.13 -18.60 7.33
C THR A 292 8.38 -17.47 6.33
N THR A 293 8.37 -17.80 5.03
CA THR A 293 8.27 -16.79 3.96
C THR A 293 6.84 -16.76 3.43
N ARG A 294 6.22 -15.57 3.38
CA ARG A 294 4.81 -15.39 3.05
C ARG A 294 4.63 -14.29 2.02
N GLY A 295 4.11 -14.62 0.85
CA GLY A 295 3.69 -13.62 -0.14
C GLY A 295 2.38 -12.92 0.27
N LEU A 296 2.30 -11.61 0.07
CA LEU A 296 1.10 -10.81 0.33
C LEU A 296 0.63 -10.09 -0.93
N LEU A 297 -0.70 -10.06 -1.11
CA LEU A 297 -1.36 -9.14 -2.03
C LEU A 297 -2.31 -8.26 -1.20
N VAL A 298 -1.74 -7.23 -0.60
CA VAL A 298 -2.45 -6.26 0.25
C VAL A 298 -3.14 -6.94 1.44
N GLY A 299 -4.42 -6.69 1.72
CA GLY A 299 -5.14 -7.26 2.86
C GLY A 299 -6.66 -7.15 2.69
N SER A 300 -7.38 -7.72 3.65
CA SER A 300 -8.84 -7.80 3.64
C SER A 300 -9.53 -6.54 4.18
N ARG A 301 -10.83 -6.42 3.93
CA ARG A 301 -11.69 -5.38 4.53
C ARG A 301 -11.65 -5.42 6.05
N ALA A 302 -11.75 -6.60 6.67
CA ALA A 302 -11.70 -6.72 8.12
C ALA A 302 -10.38 -6.14 8.69
N GLN A 303 -9.25 -6.45 8.04
CA GLN A 303 -7.95 -5.87 8.40
C GLN A 303 -7.88 -4.36 8.17
N MET A 304 -8.50 -3.85 7.10
CA MET A 304 -8.59 -2.42 6.82
C MET A 304 -9.38 -1.70 7.91
N GLU A 305 -10.51 -2.25 8.35
CA GLU A 305 -11.32 -1.68 9.41
C GLU A 305 -10.59 -1.71 10.77
N ASP A 306 -9.86 -2.78 11.08
CA ASP A 306 -8.96 -2.84 12.26
C ASP A 306 -7.89 -1.76 12.21
N MET A 307 -7.21 -1.62 11.06
CA MET A 307 -6.17 -0.62 10.86
C MET A 307 -6.73 0.80 10.98
N CYS A 308 -7.87 1.10 10.37
CA CYS A 308 -8.54 2.41 10.46
C CYS A 308 -8.85 2.77 11.92
N ARG A 309 -9.37 1.82 12.72
CA ARG A 309 -9.58 2.03 14.16
C ARG A 309 -8.29 2.32 14.91
N ALA A 310 -7.21 1.60 14.60
CA ALA A 310 -5.92 1.84 15.23
C ALA A 310 -5.36 3.24 14.90
N VAL A 311 -5.46 3.67 13.64
CA VAL A 311 -5.06 5.00 13.16
C VAL A 311 -5.89 6.10 13.84
N GLU A 312 -7.19 5.90 13.95
CA GLU A 312 -8.10 6.86 14.61
C GLU A 312 -7.80 7.00 16.11
N ALA A 313 -7.45 5.89 16.78
CA ALA A 313 -7.10 5.88 18.20
C ALA A 313 -5.70 6.44 18.51
N ASN A 314 -4.82 6.56 17.51
CA ASN A 314 -3.42 6.97 17.71
C ASN A 314 -2.95 8.03 16.69
N PRO A 315 -3.66 9.18 16.56
CA PRO A 315 -3.33 10.21 15.56
C PRO A 315 -1.87 10.65 15.61
N ASP A 316 -1.28 10.84 16.80
CA ASP A 316 0.07 11.36 16.92
C ASP A 316 1.16 10.40 16.43
N LYS A 317 0.88 9.08 16.44
CA LYS A 317 1.84 8.04 16.09
C LYS A 317 1.59 7.44 14.71
N LEU A 318 0.32 7.35 14.30
CA LEU A 318 -0.12 6.61 13.12
C LEU A 318 -0.67 7.50 12.00
N ARG A 319 -0.52 8.83 12.10
CA ARG A 319 -0.84 9.72 10.97
C ARG A 319 0.03 9.37 9.76
N PRO A 320 -0.55 9.13 8.57
CA PRO A 320 0.22 8.78 7.38
C PRO A 320 1.29 9.82 7.01
N VAL A 321 2.45 9.35 6.59
CA VAL A 321 3.51 10.23 6.04
C VAL A 321 3.28 10.42 4.55
N VAL A 322 2.82 11.62 4.19
CA VAL A 322 2.59 12.06 2.82
C VAL A 322 3.77 12.90 2.33
N ASP A 323 4.14 12.73 1.06
CA ASP A 323 5.13 13.58 0.41
C ASP A 323 4.62 15.03 0.35
N PRO A 324 5.44 16.05 0.66
CA PRO A 324 4.99 17.44 0.63
C PRO A 324 4.55 17.90 -0.77
N LYS A 325 5.02 17.24 -1.83
CA LYS A 325 4.59 17.54 -3.20
C LYS A 325 3.33 16.76 -3.54
N ILE A 326 2.19 17.46 -3.51
CA ILE A 326 0.89 16.97 -3.93
C ILE A 326 0.63 17.40 -5.38
N PHE A 327 0.15 16.48 -6.21
CA PHE A 327 -0.16 16.71 -7.62
C PHE A 327 -1.68 16.81 -7.82
N SER A 328 -2.15 17.52 -8.85
CA SER A 328 -3.56 17.44 -9.25
C SER A 328 -3.82 16.18 -10.09
N LEU A 329 -5.10 15.84 -10.32
CA LEU A 329 -5.48 14.75 -11.22
C LEU A 329 -4.87 14.95 -12.62
N GLU A 330 -4.93 16.16 -13.18
CA GLU A 330 -4.37 16.50 -14.49
C GLU A 330 -2.85 16.30 -14.56
N GLN A 331 -2.16 16.32 -13.41
CA GLN A 331 -0.70 16.15 -13.30
C GLN A 331 -0.29 14.69 -12.99
N LEU A 332 -1.18 13.72 -13.25
CA LEU A 332 -0.93 12.33 -12.87
C LEU A 332 0.35 11.77 -13.51
N ARG A 333 0.63 12.12 -14.77
CA ARG A 333 1.83 11.63 -15.47
C ARG A 333 3.11 12.15 -14.79
N GLU A 334 3.13 13.42 -14.41
CA GLU A 334 4.22 14.05 -13.68
C GLU A 334 4.40 13.43 -12.29
N ALA A 335 3.29 13.06 -11.63
CA ALA A 335 3.32 12.33 -10.38
C ALA A 335 3.93 10.93 -10.54
N TYR A 336 3.60 10.22 -11.63
CA TYR A 336 4.20 8.92 -11.98
C TYR A 336 5.72 9.06 -12.17
N GLU A 337 6.16 10.03 -12.98
CA GLU A 337 7.59 10.30 -13.22
C GLU A 337 8.33 10.68 -11.93
N TYR A 338 7.71 11.52 -11.10
CA TYR A 338 8.28 11.92 -9.81
C TYR A 338 8.45 10.70 -8.88
N GLN A 339 7.43 9.85 -8.76
CA GLN A 339 7.54 8.64 -7.94
C GLN A 339 8.58 7.67 -8.51
N TRP A 340 8.60 7.47 -9.83
CA TRP A 340 9.55 6.60 -10.52
C TRP A 340 11.01 7.02 -10.30
N SER A 341 11.27 8.34 -10.19
CA SER A 341 12.61 8.87 -9.92
C SER A 341 13.15 8.54 -8.51
N GLY A 342 12.30 8.07 -7.58
CA GLY A 342 12.69 7.72 -6.22
C GLY A 342 13.03 8.91 -5.30
N LYS A 343 12.70 10.14 -5.73
CA LYS A 343 12.93 11.40 -5.00
C LYS A 343 11.92 11.67 -3.89
N HIS A 344 10.79 10.98 -3.90
CA HIS A 344 9.72 11.16 -2.92
C HIS A 344 10.12 10.61 -1.54
N GLN A 345 9.46 11.14 -0.51
CA GLN A 345 9.48 10.64 0.86
C GLN A 345 8.05 10.34 1.31
N GLY A 346 7.78 9.12 1.77
CA GLY A 346 6.40 8.74 2.10
C GLY A 346 5.58 8.45 0.85
N LYS A 347 4.30 8.86 0.87
CA LYS A 347 3.33 8.57 -0.19
C LYS A 347 3.09 9.78 -1.09
N VAL A 348 3.27 9.63 -2.39
CA VAL A 348 2.93 10.66 -3.37
C VAL A 348 1.41 10.70 -3.54
N CYS A 349 0.80 11.82 -3.20
CA CYS A 349 -0.64 12.00 -3.24
C CYS A 349 -1.10 12.82 -4.45
N VAL A 350 -2.31 12.49 -4.91
CA VAL A 350 -3.02 13.18 -5.96
C VAL A 350 -4.27 13.80 -5.35
N LYS A 351 -4.41 15.10 -5.49
CA LYS A 351 -5.62 15.84 -5.15
C LYS A 351 -6.57 15.83 -6.33
N ILE A 352 -7.82 15.50 -6.04
CA ILE A 352 -8.89 15.35 -7.03
C ILE A 352 -10.02 16.31 -6.63
N GLU A 353 -10.42 17.20 -7.54
CA GLU A 353 -11.38 18.28 -7.25
C GLU A 353 -12.76 18.06 -7.89
#